data_AF-A0A409VH06-F1
#
_entry.id   AF-A0A409VH06-F1
#
_cell.length_a   1.000
_cell.length_b   1.000
_cell.length_c   1.000
_cell.angle_alpha   90.00
_cell.angle_beta   90.00
_cell.angle_gamma   90.00
#
_symmetry.space_group_name_H-M   'P 1'
#
loop_
_entity.id
_entity.type
_entity.pdbx_description
1 polymer ?
#
loop_
_entity_poly.entity_id
_entity_poly.type
_entity_poly.pdbx_seq_one_letter_code
_entity_poly.pdbx_strand_id
1 'polypeptide(L)'
;MFLLRPIHALLALICSVNAFPAHQSLAGLTREELDAVVPTLNFVRPPNPPGPLADDSTKLVNDAAHPFIPPGPNDQRGPCPALNTLASHGYLSRNGIVSPAEVINAVQDAFNLENSFARFLVFSTFLVNGNPITNLMSIGAKTSATGPSPPPPATVAGLDTHNNCEGDTSMTRGMSLLPLQPYYSLQTPLADFFFGDNHSFNETRFQNVVNFSNKFGAGKFNLTVATELRNFLFQDSLMHNPTFSMVSPRLFTAYAETVFPINFFIDGRDKSGQLDLNVARGFFQHMTFPADFHRHDGAISNEGVDTVFNTHPIVPGANQGRVNSYKADPTSATLSEPCTRYTTFVERNIKSLYPNPTGVLKEALNVNLQFLFDATVAAGENCVQVFPFGR
;
A
#
# COMPACT_ATOMS: atom_id res chain seq x y z
N MET A 1 66.80 -47.46 27.93
CA MET A 1 66.37 -46.06 28.10
C MET A 1 65.29 -45.79 27.06
N PHE A 2 64.04 -45.65 27.50
CA PHE A 2 62.84 -45.52 26.68
C PHE A 2 62.82 -44.19 25.92
N LEU A 3 62.39 -44.19 24.66
CA LEU A 3 61.96 -42.98 23.95
C LEU A 3 60.64 -43.28 23.22
N LEU A 4 59.54 -42.94 23.88
CA LEU A 4 58.20 -42.88 23.31
C LEU A 4 58.14 -41.79 22.24
N ARG A 5 57.55 -42.09 21.08
CA ARG A 5 57.10 -41.09 20.10
C ARG A 5 55.63 -40.76 20.37
N PRO A 6 55.24 -39.49 20.53
CA PRO A 6 53.83 -39.13 20.65
C PRO A 6 53.20 -38.96 19.26
N ILE A 7 52.20 -39.79 18.96
CA ILE A 7 51.27 -39.59 17.84
C ILE A 7 50.31 -38.49 18.28
N HIS A 8 50.46 -37.28 17.73
CA HIS A 8 49.48 -36.22 17.90
C HIS A 8 48.37 -36.41 16.86
N ALA A 9 47.22 -36.92 17.30
CA ALA A 9 45.99 -36.87 16.53
C ALA A 9 45.50 -35.41 16.52
N LEU A 10 45.59 -34.76 15.37
CA LEU A 10 45.00 -33.44 15.15
C LEU A 10 43.49 -33.63 14.97
N LEU A 11 42.72 -33.48 16.06
CA LEU A 11 41.27 -33.43 15.99
C LEU A 11 40.86 -32.05 15.45
N ALA A 12 40.68 -31.94 14.13
CA ALA A 12 40.09 -30.76 13.53
C ALA A 12 38.60 -30.74 13.89
N LEU A 13 38.25 -30.00 14.94
CA LEU A 13 36.87 -29.65 15.26
C LEU A 13 36.41 -28.62 14.22
N ILE A 14 35.89 -29.11 13.08
CA ILE A 14 35.17 -28.27 12.13
C ILE A 14 33.82 -27.97 12.78
N CYS A 15 33.74 -26.91 13.59
CA CYS A 15 32.48 -26.26 13.86
C CYS A 15 32.02 -25.61 12.55
N SER A 16 31.25 -26.35 11.76
CA SER A 16 30.45 -25.78 10.67
C SER A 16 29.40 -24.87 11.28
N VAL A 17 29.76 -23.62 11.59
CA VAL A 17 28.78 -22.59 11.89
C VAL A 17 28.12 -22.24 10.56
N ASN A 18 27.06 -22.97 10.20
CA ASN A 18 26.16 -22.58 9.12
C ASN A 18 25.35 -21.37 9.61
N ALA A 19 25.98 -20.21 9.70
CA ALA A 19 25.26 -18.96 9.86
C ALA A 19 24.48 -18.73 8.55
N PHE A 20 23.15 -18.87 8.60
CA PHE A 20 22.30 -18.52 7.48
C PHE A 20 22.57 -17.04 7.13
N PRO A 21 22.91 -16.71 5.88
CA PRO A 21 23.12 -15.31 5.50
C PRO A 21 21.83 -14.53 5.75
N ALA A 22 21.92 -13.41 6.46
CA ALA A 22 20.78 -12.56 6.85
C ALA A 22 19.98 -11.93 5.68
N HIS A 23 20.31 -12.30 4.44
CA HIS A 23 19.66 -11.81 3.21
C HIS A 23 19.20 -12.94 2.28
N GLN A 24 19.37 -14.21 2.65
CA GLN A 24 18.80 -15.31 1.88
C GLN A 24 17.30 -15.41 2.15
N SER A 25 16.55 -15.78 1.10
CA SER A 25 15.12 -16.09 1.24
C SER A 25 14.95 -17.30 2.15
N LEU A 26 13.94 -17.28 3.04
CA LEU A 26 13.53 -18.48 3.79
C LEU A 26 12.74 -19.46 2.91
N ALA A 27 12.45 -19.09 1.66
CA ALA A 27 11.72 -19.96 0.73
C ALA A 27 12.53 -21.20 0.35
N GLY A 28 11.86 -22.36 0.35
CA GLY A 28 12.44 -23.65 -0.04
C GLY A 28 13.08 -24.43 1.10
N LEU A 29 13.16 -23.87 2.31
CA LEU A 29 13.63 -24.57 3.50
C LEU A 29 12.59 -25.59 3.99
N THR A 30 13.05 -26.70 4.55
CA THR A 30 12.17 -27.66 5.23
C THR A 30 11.56 -27.01 6.47
N ARG A 31 10.53 -27.65 7.04
CA ARG A 31 9.89 -27.11 8.22
C ARG A 31 10.85 -27.04 9.41
N GLU A 32 11.68 -28.07 9.57
CA GLU A 32 12.69 -28.16 10.62
C GLU A 32 13.78 -27.09 10.45
N GLU A 33 14.18 -26.80 9.21
CA GLU A 33 15.14 -25.73 8.90
C GLU A 33 14.56 -24.35 9.19
N LEU A 34 13.30 -24.11 8.83
CA LEU A 34 12.59 -22.87 9.15
C LEU A 34 12.48 -22.67 10.67
N ASP A 35 12.09 -23.71 11.40
CA ASP A 35 11.94 -23.65 12.84
C ASP A 35 13.31 -23.41 13.53
N ALA A 36 14.43 -23.80 12.90
CA ALA A 36 15.78 -23.50 13.36
C ALA A 36 16.27 -22.09 12.99
N VAL A 37 15.92 -21.57 11.81
CA VAL A 37 16.43 -20.28 11.28
C VAL A 37 15.59 -19.09 11.78
N VAL A 38 14.27 -19.21 11.81
CA VAL A 38 13.35 -18.11 12.17
C VAL A 38 13.68 -17.48 13.54
N PRO A 39 14.03 -18.24 14.60
CA PRO A 39 14.44 -17.68 15.89
C PRO A 39 15.77 -16.91 15.86
N THR A 40 16.60 -17.09 14.83
CA THR A 40 17.91 -16.43 14.68
C THR A 40 17.82 -15.12 13.88
N LEU A 41 16.65 -14.81 13.32
CA LEU A 41 16.41 -13.56 12.61
C LEU A 41 16.37 -12.39 13.60
N ASN A 42 16.82 -11.22 13.15
CA ASN A 42 16.70 -9.99 13.93
C ASN A 42 15.23 -9.55 13.96
N PHE A 43 14.49 -10.08 14.92
CA PHE A 43 13.09 -9.73 15.14
C PHE A 43 13.00 -8.32 15.73
N VAL A 44 12.28 -7.45 15.01
CA VAL A 44 11.91 -6.13 15.50
C VAL A 44 10.47 -6.21 15.96
N ARG A 45 10.27 -6.29 17.28
CA ARG A 45 8.93 -6.26 17.85
C ARG A 45 8.22 -4.97 17.42
N PRO A 46 7.04 -5.04 16.78
CA PRO A 46 6.33 -3.84 16.36
C PRO A 46 6.07 -2.93 17.56
N PRO A 47 6.47 -1.65 17.51
CA PRO A 47 6.17 -0.70 18.58
C PRO A 47 4.67 -0.40 18.59
N ASN A 48 4.18 0.15 19.70
CA ASN A 48 2.81 0.68 19.74
C ASN A 48 2.63 1.73 18.63
N PRO A 49 1.51 1.70 17.90
CA PRO A 49 1.26 2.69 16.85
C PRO A 49 1.18 4.10 17.43
N PRO A 50 1.64 5.12 16.69
CA PRO A 50 1.52 6.51 17.12
C PRO A 50 0.06 6.90 17.37
N GLY A 51 -0.16 7.73 18.39
CA GLY A 51 -1.45 8.36 18.66
C GLY A 51 -1.75 9.53 17.71
N PRO A 52 -2.92 10.17 17.87
CA PRO A 52 -3.29 11.35 17.09
C PRO A 52 -2.33 12.52 17.35
N LEU A 53 -2.28 13.45 16.40
CA LEU A 53 -1.55 14.70 16.58
C LEU A 53 -2.10 15.48 17.77
N ALA A 54 -1.21 16.10 18.55
CA ALA A 54 -1.60 17.02 19.61
C ALA A 54 -2.15 18.35 19.05
N ASP A 55 -1.70 18.71 17.85
CA ASP A 55 -2.13 19.90 17.11
C ASP A 55 -2.33 19.52 15.64
N ASP A 56 -3.58 19.53 15.21
CA ASP A 56 -4.02 19.26 13.85
C ASP A 56 -4.36 20.54 13.07
N SER A 57 -3.96 21.71 13.58
CA SER A 57 -4.09 22.96 12.81
C SER A 57 -3.28 22.92 11.52
N THR A 58 -3.72 23.72 10.55
CA THR A 58 -2.98 23.94 9.31
C THR A 58 -1.61 24.55 9.58
N LYS A 59 -0.58 24.01 8.91
CA LYS A 59 0.81 24.52 8.97
C LYS A 59 1.51 24.30 7.65
N LEU A 60 2.56 25.08 7.40
CA LEU A 60 3.46 24.86 6.27
C LEU A 60 4.12 23.48 6.39
N VAL A 61 4.06 22.68 5.33
CA VAL A 61 4.68 21.35 5.27
C VAL A 61 5.72 21.23 4.15
N ASN A 62 5.66 22.12 3.14
CA ASN A 62 6.79 22.29 2.23
C ASN A 62 7.76 23.33 2.80
N ASP A 63 8.49 22.93 3.84
CA ASP A 63 9.40 23.79 4.60
C ASP A 63 10.89 23.43 4.38
N ALA A 64 11.79 24.17 5.06
CA ALA A 64 13.22 23.95 4.94
C ALA A 64 13.72 22.63 5.57
N ALA A 65 12.95 22.02 6.47
CA ALA A 65 13.27 20.71 7.04
C ALA A 65 12.85 19.56 6.11
N HIS A 66 11.88 19.79 5.25
CA HIS A 66 11.33 18.82 4.30
C HIS A 66 11.52 19.24 2.83
N PRO A 67 12.76 19.57 2.38
CA PRO A 67 12.98 19.97 1.00
C PRO A 67 12.75 18.79 0.06
N PHE A 68 12.23 19.11 -1.13
CA PHE A 68 12.16 18.14 -2.21
C PHE A 68 13.57 17.68 -2.64
N ILE A 69 13.75 16.38 -2.73
CA ILE A 69 14.91 15.75 -3.36
C ILE A 69 14.37 14.66 -4.30
N PRO A 70 14.71 14.69 -5.60
CA PRO A 70 14.26 13.67 -6.53
C PRO A 70 14.78 12.28 -6.10
N PRO A 71 13.99 11.20 -6.30
CA PRO A 71 14.43 9.86 -5.94
C PRO A 71 15.68 9.46 -6.73
N GLY A 72 16.64 8.84 -6.05
CA GLY A 72 17.79 8.22 -6.68
C GLY A 72 17.43 6.88 -7.36
N PRO A 73 18.36 6.27 -8.12
CA PRO A 73 18.09 5.05 -8.89
C PRO A 73 17.64 3.83 -8.09
N ASN A 74 17.93 3.78 -6.78
CA ASN A 74 17.59 2.67 -5.90
C ASN A 74 16.44 2.99 -4.94
N ASP A 75 15.94 4.23 -4.97
CA ASP A 75 14.88 4.68 -4.05
C ASP A 75 13.53 4.15 -4.53
N GLN A 76 12.81 3.46 -3.65
CA GLN A 76 11.53 2.86 -3.97
C GLN A 76 10.43 3.93 -4.02
N ARG A 77 9.64 3.88 -5.08
CA ARG A 77 8.39 4.62 -5.27
C ARG A 77 7.39 3.66 -5.88
N GLY A 78 6.10 3.90 -5.64
CA GLY A 78 5.06 2.96 -6.05
C GLY A 78 3.74 3.62 -6.41
N PRO A 79 2.61 2.91 -6.26
CA PRO A 79 1.31 3.36 -6.75
C PRO A 79 0.69 4.51 -5.94
N CYS A 80 1.19 4.78 -4.72
CA CYS A 80 0.62 5.82 -3.86
C CYS A 80 1.32 7.17 -4.05
N PRO A 81 0.66 8.19 -4.63
CA PRO A 81 1.26 9.51 -4.86
C PRO A 81 1.60 10.25 -3.56
N ALA A 82 0.81 10.05 -2.50
CA ALA A 82 1.04 10.66 -1.20
C ALA A 82 2.34 10.12 -0.57
N LEU A 83 2.51 8.79 -0.44
CA LEU A 83 3.72 8.19 0.12
C LEU A 83 4.96 8.51 -0.72
N ASN A 84 4.83 8.54 -2.04
CA ASN A 84 5.90 8.95 -2.94
C ASN A 84 6.36 10.39 -2.65
N THR A 85 5.41 11.30 -2.46
CA THR A 85 5.69 12.71 -2.13
C THR A 85 6.35 12.83 -0.77
N LEU A 86 5.86 12.11 0.24
CA LEU A 86 6.45 12.11 1.59
C LEU A 86 7.89 11.59 1.61
N ALA A 87 8.19 10.52 0.86
CA ALA A 87 9.57 10.05 0.72
C ALA A 87 10.45 11.05 -0.05
N SER A 88 9.92 11.70 -1.08
CA SER A 88 10.66 12.73 -1.84
C SER A 88 10.85 14.04 -1.06
N HIS A 89 10.09 14.27 0.01
CA HIS A 89 10.26 15.41 0.92
C HIS A 89 10.92 15.04 2.26
N GLY A 90 11.22 13.77 2.51
CA GLY A 90 11.94 13.33 3.72
C GLY A 90 11.07 13.20 4.97
N TYR A 91 9.74 13.26 4.83
CA TYR A 91 8.81 12.84 5.88
C TYR A 91 8.86 11.32 6.11
N LEU A 92 9.11 10.58 5.03
CA LEU A 92 9.50 9.17 5.06
C LEU A 92 10.98 9.04 4.69
N SER A 93 11.56 7.90 5.06
CA SER A 93 12.85 7.44 4.57
C SER A 93 12.88 7.54 3.05
N ARG A 94 13.82 8.35 2.53
CA ARG A 94 13.85 8.75 1.10
C ARG A 94 14.03 7.58 0.15
N ASN A 95 14.64 6.50 0.64
CA ASN A 95 14.80 5.23 -0.08
C ASN A 95 13.50 4.43 -0.24
N GLY A 96 12.39 4.87 0.38
CA GLY A 96 11.08 4.22 0.30
C GLY A 96 10.95 2.92 1.08
N ILE A 97 11.86 2.63 2.02
CA ILE A 97 11.77 1.50 2.94
C ILE A 97 11.38 2.01 4.32
N VAL A 98 10.19 1.66 4.77
CA VAL A 98 9.53 2.34 5.89
C VAL A 98 8.97 1.35 6.91
N SER A 99 8.83 1.82 8.16
CA SER A 99 8.07 1.09 9.19
C SER A 99 6.62 1.58 9.28
N PRO A 100 5.68 0.79 9.82
CA PRO A 100 4.29 1.24 10.05
C PRO A 100 4.19 2.55 10.84
N ALA A 101 4.95 2.67 11.94
CA ALA A 101 4.92 3.85 12.80
C ALA A 101 5.42 5.11 12.08
N GLU A 102 6.46 4.98 11.25
CA GLU A 102 6.97 6.06 10.42
C GLU A 102 5.91 6.54 9.41
N VAL A 103 5.22 5.60 8.74
CA VAL A 103 4.14 5.95 7.81
C VAL A 103 2.99 6.67 8.52
N ILE A 104 2.53 6.15 9.66
CA ILE A 104 1.45 6.75 10.45
C ILE A 104 1.84 8.18 10.90
N ASN A 105 3.07 8.41 11.35
CA ASN A 105 3.53 9.75 11.70
C ASN A 105 3.57 10.67 10.48
N ALA A 106 4.13 10.23 9.36
CA ALA A 106 4.32 11.06 8.18
C ALA A 106 3.00 11.50 7.53
N VAL A 107 2.02 10.59 7.39
CA VAL A 107 0.72 10.91 6.79
C VAL A 107 -0.12 11.83 7.68
N GLN A 108 -0.01 11.68 9.00
CA GLN A 108 -0.61 12.62 9.94
C GLN A 108 0.08 13.97 9.83
N ASP A 109 1.41 14.01 9.93
CA ASP A 109 2.14 15.27 10.03
C ASP A 109 2.03 16.14 8.78
N ALA A 110 2.12 15.53 7.59
CA ALA A 110 2.16 16.24 6.33
C ALA A 110 0.79 16.42 5.65
N PHE A 111 -0.19 15.55 5.93
CA PHE A 111 -1.50 15.59 5.28
C PHE A 111 -2.67 15.70 6.27
N ASN A 112 -2.43 15.62 7.58
CA ASN A 112 -3.51 15.57 8.58
C ASN A 112 -4.48 14.39 8.36
N LEU A 113 -3.97 13.26 7.88
CA LEU A 113 -4.75 12.02 7.81
C LEU A 113 -5.17 11.60 9.23
N GLU A 114 -6.47 11.41 9.47
CA GLU A 114 -7.01 11.01 10.77
C GLU A 114 -6.36 9.72 11.29
N ASN A 115 -6.05 9.66 12.59
CA ASN A 115 -5.19 8.63 13.18
C ASN A 115 -5.74 7.21 13.04
N SER A 116 -7.03 7.01 13.37
CA SER A 116 -7.65 5.68 13.30
C SER A 116 -7.64 5.15 11.88
N PHE A 117 -7.94 6.02 10.91
CA PHE A 117 -7.93 5.69 9.49
C PHE A 117 -6.50 5.46 8.96
N ALA A 118 -5.53 6.28 9.36
CA ALA A 118 -4.11 6.09 9.04
C ALA A 118 -3.61 4.72 9.53
N ARG A 119 -3.91 4.37 10.80
CA ARG A 119 -3.54 3.06 11.37
C ARG A 119 -4.21 1.92 10.61
N PHE A 120 -5.50 2.04 10.31
CA PHE A 120 -6.23 1.04 9.54
C PHE A 120 -5.59 0.80 8.17
N LEU A 121 -5.34 1.85 7.38
CA LEU A 121 -4.71 1.75 6.07
C LEU A 121 -3.30 1.16 6.17
N VAL A 122 -2.50 1.62 7.12
CA VAL A 122 -1.10 1.18 7.26
C VAL A 122 -1.01 -0.28 7.68
N PHE A 123 -1.76 -0.74 8.69
CA PHE A 123 -1.67 -2.14 9.14
C PHE A 123 -2.32 -3.12 8.17
N SER A 124 -3.45 -2.76 7.55
CA SER A 124 -4.05 -3.59 6.50
C SER A 124 -3.09 -3.76 5.32
N THR A 125 -2.38 -2.70 4.94
CA THR A 125 -1.37 -2.76 3.87
C THR A 125 -0.11 -3.51 4.28
N PHE A 126 0.40 -3.25 5.48
CA PHE A 126 1.63 -3.84 6.00
C PHE A 126 1.52 -5.36 6.15
N LEU A 127 0.38 -5.87 6.64
CA LEU A 127 0.17 -7.30 6.86
C LEU A 127 0.25 -8.13 5.56
N VAL A 128 -0.08 -7.54 4.41
CA VAL A 128 -0.05 -8.24 3.10
C VAL A 128 1.20 -7.95 2.27
N ASN A 129 1.86 -6.81 2.48
CA ASN A 129 2.97 -6.35 1.63
C ASN A 129 4.32 -6.20 2.37
N GLY A 130 4.29 -5.98 3.68
CA GLY A 130 5.46 -5.76 4.52
C GLY A 130 6.04 -7.05 5.11
N ASN A 131 7.20 -6.93 5.74
CA ASN A 131 7.87 -8.02 6.44
C ASN A 131 7.54 -7.94 7.94
N PRO A 132 6.71 -8.84 8.49
CA PRO A 132 6.34 -8.79 9.90
C PRO A 132 7.53 -9.00 10.85
N ILE A 133 8.59 -9.68 10.41
CA ILE A 133 9.74 -10.02 11.25
C ILE A 133 10.65 -8.80 11.44
N THR A 134 10.93 -8.06 10.37
CA THR A 134 11.82 -6.88 10.40
C THR A 134 11.07 -5.57 10.66
N ASN A 135 9.73 -5.60 10.62
CA ASN A 135 8.87 -4.43 10.73
C ASN A 135 9.10 -3.36 9.63
N LEU A 136 9.45 -3.82 8.42
CA LEU A 136 9.74 -2.97 7.26
C LEU A 136 8.88 -3.31 6.04
N MET A 137 8.54 -2.29 5.26
CA MET A 137 7.80 -2.41 4.01
C MET A 137 8.40 -1.48 2.95
N SER A 138 8.38 -1.91 1.70
CA SER A 138 8.70 -1.05 0.55
C SER A 138 7.44 -0.31 0.10
N ILE A 139 7.53 1.01 -0.12
CA ILE A 139 6.44 1.80 -0.72
C ILE A 139 6.32 1.60 -2.25
N GLY A 140 7.19 0.78 -2.84
CA GLY A 140 7.19 0.39 -4.24
C GLY A 140 7.38 -1.12 -4.39
N ALA A 141 8.31 -1.52 -5.25
CA ALA A 141 8.57 -2.91 -5.62
C ALA A 141 9.18 -3.76 -4.50
N LYS A 142 9.21 -5.08 -4.73
CA LYS A 142 9.90 -6.05 -3.87
C LYS A 142 11.38 -5.73 -3.82
N THR A 143 11.95 -5.78 -2.62
CA THR A 143 13.36 -5.48 -2.37
C THR A 143 13.89 -6.30 -1.20
N SER A 144 15.17 -6.64 -1.23
CA SER A 144 15.86 -7.31 -0.12
C SER A 144 16.08 -6.39 1.08
N ALA A 145 15.88 -5.08 0.93
CA ALA A 145 16.03 -4.10 2.00
C ALA A 145 14.99 -4.26 3.13
N THR A 146 13.89 -4.99 2.89
CA THR A 146 12.93 -5.36 3.94
C THR A 146 13.35 -6.64 4.69
N GLY A 147 14.48 -7.25 4.35
CA GLY A 147 15.04 -8.43 5.00
C GLY A 147 14.57 -9.78 4.43
N PRO A 148 14.99 -10.90 5.04
CA PRO A 148 14.61 -12.24 4.62
C PRO A 148 13.10 -12.41 4.52
N SER A 149 12.63 -12.90 3.37
CA SER A 149 11.20 -13.14 3.18
C SER A 149 10.74 -14.30 4.07
N PRO A 150 9.53 -14.23 4.67
CA PRO A 150 8.91 -15.34 5.37
C PRO A 150 8.66 -16.53 4.43
N PRO A 151 8.34 -17.71 4.97
CA PRO A 151 8.01 -18.88 4.16
C PRO A 151 6.86 -18.59 3.19
N PRO A 152 6.87 -19.20 1.98
CA PRO A 152 5.73 -19.15 1.07
C PRO A 152 4.43 -19.62 1.75
N PRO A 153 3.27 -19.09 1.32
CA PRO A 153 3.05 -18.27 0.14
C PRO A 153 3.21 -16.75 0.35
N ALA A 154 3.59 -16.29 1.54
CA ALA A 154 3.84 -14.87 1.79
C ALA A 154 4.94 -14.32 0.86
N THR A 155 4.66 -13.18 0.22
CA THR A 155 5.54 -12.62 -0.81
C THR A 155 6.40 -11.48 -0.32
N VAL A 156 5.93 -10.65 0.61
CA VAL A 156 6.64 -9.45 1.12
C VAL A 156 7.21 -8.65 -0.05
N ALA A 157 6.30 -8.21 -0.92
CA ALA A 157 6.65 -7.68 -2.23
C ALA A 157 6.40 -6.16 -2.36
N GLY A 158 6.11 -5.47 -1.26
CA GLY A 158 5.88 -4.03 -1.27
C GLY A 158 4.55 -3.64 -1.92
N LEU A 159 4.32 -2.33 -2.06
CA LEU A 159 3.05 -1.79 -2.54
C LEU A 159 2.75 -2.05 -4.01
N ASP A 160 3.74 -2.38 -4.83
CA ASP A 160 3.51 -2.74 -6.24
C ASP A 160 2.82 -4.11 -6.38
N THR A 161 2.63 -4.84 -5.28
CA THR A 161 1.97 -6.16 -5.30
C THR A 161 0.49 -6.03 -5.62
N HIS A 162 0.13 -6.50 -6.81
CA HIS A 162 -1.26 -6.53 -7.28
C HIS A 162 -2.16 -7.42 -6.41
N ASN A 163 -3.41 -6.98 -6.21
CA ASN A 163 -4.48 -7.64 -5.45
C ASN A 163 -4.29 -7.78 -3.92
N ASN A 164 -3.23 -7.18 -3.36
CA ASN A 164 -3.03 -7.11 -1.90
C ASN A 164 -3.45 -5.76 -1.33
N CYS A 165 -3.18 -4.66 -2.04
CA CYS A 165 -3.65 -3.30 -1.75
C CYS A 165 -3.79 -2.51 -3.06
N GLU A 166 -2.75 -2.58 -3.91
CA GLU A 166 -2.83 -2.16 -5.32
C GLU A 166 -3.85 -3.04 -6.05
N GLY A 167 -4.60 -2.44 -6.97
CA GLY A 167 -5.57 -3.16 -7.77
C GLY A 167 -6.10 -2.32 -8.93
N ASP A 168 -6.98 -2.95 -9.68
CA ASP A 168 -7.49 -2.41 -10.93
C ASP A 168 -8.22 -1.07 -10.75
N THR A 169 -8.43 -0.35 -11.86
CA THR A 169 -9.15 0.95 -11.93
C THR A 169 -8.46 2.11 -11.21
N SER A 170 -7.13 2.09 -11.11
CA SER A 170 -6.36 3.22 -10.55
C SER A 170 -6.49 4.48 -11.42
N MET A 171 -6.56 5.67 -10.79
CA MET A 171 -6.81 6.92 -11.52
C MET A 171 -5.68 7.34 -12.45
N THR A 172 -4.44 7.01 -12.11
CA THR A 172 -3.23 7.55 -12.77
C THR A 172 -2.11 6.51 -12.96
N ARG A 173 -2.41 5.22 -12.82
CA ARG A 173 -1.46 4.08 -12.97
C ARG A 173 -1.92 3.15 -14.10
N GLY A 174 -0.99 2.39 -14.71
CA GLY A 174 -1.15 1.51 -15.90
C GLY A 174 -0.91 2.21 -17.23
N MET A 175 -0.07 1.81 -18.22
CA MET A 175 0.49 0.52 -18.71
C MET A 175 1.98 0.61 -19.15
N SER A 176 2.73 -0.51 -19.28
CA SER A 176 4.02 -0.56 -20.00
C SER A 176 4.05 -1.62 -21.13
N LEU A 177 4.01 -1.15 -22.37
CA LEU A 177 4.70 -1.76 -23.50
C LEU A 177 5.45 -0.66 -24.25
N LEU A 178 6.78 -0.73 -24.30
CA LEU A 178 7.62 0.00 -25.26
C LEU A 178 8.77 -0.94 -25.71
N PRO A 179 9.27 -0.85 -26.98
CA PRO A 179 9.65 0.42 -27.62
C PRO A 179 9.27 0.66 -29.12
N LEU A 180 9.08 1.94 -29.45
CA LEU A 180 9.31 2.66 -30.74
C LEU A 180 8.58 2.24 -32.06
N GLN A 181 7.65 3.07 -32.57
CA GLN A 181 7.73 3.80 -33.87
C GLN A 181 6.39 4.49 -34.26
N PRO A 182 6.40 5.48 -35.19
CA PRO A 182 5.38 6.51 -35.31
C PRO A 182 4.34 6.18 -36.38
N TYR A 183 3.09 5.96 -36.02
CA TYR A 183 1.98 6.26 -36.92
C TYR A 183 0.65 6.32 -36.15
N TYR A 184 -0.16 7.29 -36.53
CA TYR A 184 -1.50 7.58 -36.03
C TYR A 184 -2.38 6.32 -35.92
N SER A 185 -2.86 5.99 -34.72
CA SER A 185 -4.18 5.37 -34.52
C SER A 185 -4.61 5.41 -33.05
N LEU A 186 -5.67 6.17 -32.77
CA LEU A 186 -6.63 6.02 -31.66
C LEU A 186 -6.09 5.32 -30.39
N GLN A 187 -5.44 6.08 -29.50
CA GLN A 187 -5.13 5.65 -28.13
C GLN A 187 -6.42 5.47 -27.31
N THR A 188 -6.81 4.22 -27.07
CA THR A 188 -7.68 3.83 -25.94
C THR A 188 -6.85 3.82 -24.65
N PRO A 189 -7.35 4.37 -23.52
CA PRO A 189 -6.67 4.22 -22.23
C PRO A 189 -6.80 2.76 -21.75
N LEU A 190 -5.69 2.05 -21.59
CA LEU A 190 -5.65 0.72 -20.97
C LEU A 190 -4.74 0.79 -19.73
N ALA A 191 -5.24 0.33 -18.59
CA ALA A 191 -4.52 0.25 -17.32
C ALA A 191 -5.17 -0.83 -16.47
N ASP A 192 -4.32 -1.56 -15.75
CA ASP A 192 -4.53 -2.65 -14.79
C ASP A 192 -3.25 -3.51 -14.84
N PHE A 193 -2.94 -4.30 -13.79
CA PHE A 193 -1.71 -5.13 -13.75
C PHE A 193 -1.56 -6.03 -14.98
N PHE A 194 -2.68 -6.49 -15.54
CA PHE A 194 -2.73 -7.24 -16.80
C PHE A 194 -1.93 -6.58 -17.94
N PHE A 195 -1.83 -5.25 -17.95
CA PHE A 195 -1.12 -4.48 -18.97
C PHE A 195 0.34 -4.14 -18.61
N GLY A 196 0.89 -4.72 -17.54
CA GLY A 196 2.34 -4.83 -17.30
C GLY A 196 2.92 -3.93 -16.20
N ASP A 197 2.54 -2.66 -16.12
CA ASP A 197 3.03 -1.71 -15.10
C ASP A 197 1.85 -1.17 -14.30
N ASN A 198 1.79 -1.42 -13.00
CA ASN A 198 0.69 -1.02 -12.12
C ASN A 198 1.06 0.11 -11.14
N HIS A 199 2.27 0.67 -11.23
CA HIS A 199 2.80 1.59 -10.22
C HIS A 199 3.24 2.94 -10.79
N SER A 200 3.81 2.95 -12.00
CA SER A 200 4.29 4.18 -12.63
C SER A 200 3.14 5.13 -12.97
N PHE A 201 3.44 6.43 -12.90
CA PHE A 201 2.53 7.46 -13.41
C PHE A 201 2.25 7.24 -14.90
N ASN A 202 0.98 7.30 -15.29
CA ASN A 202 0.56 7.19 -16.67
C ASN A 202 -0.10 8.49 -17.17
N GLU A 203 0.51 9.09 -18.20
CA GLU A 203 0.03 10.35 -18.77
C GLU A 203 -1.37 10.22 -19.39
N THR A 204 -1.67 9.13 -20.11
CA THR A 204 -2.98 8.92 -20.72
C THR A 204 -4.08 8.86 -19.66
N ARG A 205 -3.82 8.20 -18.53
CA ARG A 205 -4.75 8.15 -17.39
C ARG A 205 -4.89 9.50 -16.70
N PHE A 206 -3.80 10.23 -16.52
CA PHE A 206 -3.88 11.60 -16.00
C PHE A 206 -4.65 12.53 -16.95
N GLN A 207 -4.56 12.33 -18.26
CA GLN A 207 -5.36 13.08 -19.21
C GLN A 207 -6.87 12.78 -19.06
N ASN A 208 -7.27 11.59 -18.60
CA ASN A 208 -8.67 11.36 -18.20
C ASN A 208 -9.06 12.21 -16.99
N VAL A 209 -8.18 12.35 -15.98
CA VAL A 209 -8.40 13.26 -14.85
C VAL A 209 -8.63 14.68 -15.34
N VAL A 210 -7.78 15.18 -16.25
CA VAL A 210 -7.91 16.51 -16.86
C VAL A 210 -9.23 16.64 -17.64
N ASN A 211 -9.55 15.66 -18.50
CA ASN A 211 -10.75 15.69 -19.35
C ASN A 211 -12.03 15.69 -18.51
N PHE A 212 -12.11 14.85 -17.49
CA PHE A 212 -13.26 14.81 -16.57
C PHE A 212 -13.33 16.09 -15.72
N SER A 213 -12.20 16.65 -15.31
CA SER A 213 -12.15 17.94 -14.60
C SER A 213 -12.67 19.09 -15.46
N ASN A 214 -12.29 19.14 -16.74
CA ASN A 214 -12.82 20.13 -17.69
C ASN A 214 -14.33 19.95 -17.92
N LYS A 215 -14.80 18.70 -18.02
CA LYS A 215 -16.20 18.38 -18.31
C LYS A 215 -17.14 18.59 -17.12
N PHE A 216 -16.70 18.21 -15.92
CA PHE A 216 -17.57 18.12 -14.73
C PHE A 216 -17.18 19.04 -13.58
N GLY A 217 -15.97 19.61 -13.60
CA GLY A 217 -15.42 20.41 -12.50
C GLY A 217 -14.93 21.80 -12.90
N ALA A 218 -15.35 22.32 -14.06
CA ALA A 218 -14.92 23.61 -14.59
C ALA A 218 -13.38 23.80 -14.61
N GLY A 219 -12.65 22.72 -14.93
CA GLY A 219 -11.19 22.70 -15.01
C GLY A 219 -10.48 22.41 -13.68
N LYS A 220 -11.22 22.04 -12.62
CA LYS A 220 -10.68 21.61 -11.32
C LYS A 220 -11.10 20.18 -11.02
N PHE A 221 -10.29 19.46 -10.25
CA PHE A 221 -10.68 18.16 -9.73
C PHE A 221 -11.45 18.35 -8.41
N ASN A 222 -12.69 17.86 -8.36
CA ASN A 222 -13.58 18.01 -7.22
C ASN A 222 -14.45 16.75 -7.05
N LEU A 223 -15.38 16.77 -6.09
CA LEU A 223 -16.19 15.59 -5.76
C LEU A 223 -17.06 15.10 -6.94
N THR A 224 -17.60 16.00 -7.76
CA THR A 224 -18.35 15.62 -8.97
C THR A 224 -17.46 14.91 -9.98
N VAL A 225 -16.24 15.42 -10.17
CA VAL A 225 -15.24 14.80 -11.06
C VAL A 225 -14.83 13.43 -10.53
N ALA A 226 -14.56 13.31 -9.23
CA ALA A 226 -14.24 12.05 -8.57
C ALA A 226 -15.32 10.99 -8.82
N THR A 227 -16.59 11.34 -8.63
CA THR A 227 -17.75 10.48 -8.89
C THR A 227 -17.79 9.96 -10.32
N GLU A 228 -17.74 10.87 -11.30
CA GLU A 228 -17.86 10.48 -12.72
C GLU A 228 -16.62 9.71 -13.20
N LEU A 229 -15.43 10.11 -12.76
CA LEU A 229 -14.19 9.44 -13.13
C LEU A 229 -14.12 8.01 -12.58
N ARG A 230 -14.52 7.79 -11.32
CA ARG A 230 -14.55 6.44 -10.72
C ARG A 230 -15.44 5.50 -11.51
N ASN A 231 -16.64 5.95 -11.88
CA ASN A 231 -17.54 5.16 -12.71
C ASN A 231 -16.91 4.86 -14.09
N PHE A 232 -16.32 5.86 -14.75
CA PHE A 232 -15.62 5.66 -16.01
C PHE A 232 -14.50 4.61 -15.90
N LEU A 233 -13.65 4.69 -14.88
CA LEU A 233 -12.53 3.75 -14.68
C LEU A 233 -13.04 2.31 -14.50
N PHE A 234 -14.14 2.12 -13.77
CA PHE A 234 -14.78 0.81 -13.66
C PHE A 234 -15.24 0.27 -15.03
N GLN A 235 -15.99 1.08 -15.79
CA GLN A 235 -16.46 0.67 -17.12
C GLN A 235 -15.30 0.36 -18.07
N ASP A 236 -14.24 1.15 -17.99
CA ASP A 236 -13.06 0.98 -18.81
C ASP A 236 -12.33 -0.35 -18.50
N SER A 237 -12.10 -0.69 -17.24
CA SER A 237 -11.54 -2.01 -16.87
C SER A 237 -12.50 -3.16 -17.23
N LEU A 238 -13.82 -2.97 -17.07
CA LEU A 238 -14.83 -3.95 -17.48
C LEU A 238 -14.71 -4.31 -18.97
N MET A 239 -14.56 -3.30 -19.84
CA MET A 239 -14.52 -3.45 -21.29
C MET A 239 -13.18 -3.95 -21.82
N HIS A 240 -12.09 -3.77 -21.07
CA HIS A 240 -10.75 -3.99 -21.62
C HIS A 240 -9.85 -4.94 -20.82
N ASN A 241 -10.08 -5.14 -19.52
CA ASN A 241 -9.28 -6.06 -18.71
C ASN A 241 -10.03 -7.40 -18.50
N PRO A 242 -9.62 -8.50 -19.15
CA PRO A 242 -10.29 -9.80 -19.00
C PRO A 242 -10.15 -10.42 -17.60
N THR A 243 -9.20 -9.93 -16.80
CA THR A 243 -8.95 -10.35 -15.41
C THR A 243 -9.38 -9.29 -14.39
N PHE A 244 -10.17 -8.30 -14.82
CA PHE A 244 -10.64 -7.21 -13.97
C PHE A 244 -11.27 -7.71 -12.67
N SER A 245 -10.79 -7.20 -11.52
CA SER A 245 -11.29 -7.52 -10.19
C SER A 245 -11.62 -6.27 -9.38
N MET A 246 -12.81 -6.25 -8.80
CA MET A 246 -13.29 -5.21 -7.88
C MET A 246 -13.98 -5.86 -6.69
N VAL A 247 -13.21 -6.63 -5.92
CA VAL A 247 -13.65 -7.24 -4.65
C VAL A 247 -12.92 -6.61 -3.47
N SER A 248 -13.42 -6.80 -2.25
CA SER A 248 -12.74 -6.34 -1.04
C SER A 248 -11.36 -7.02 -0.86
N PRO A 249 -10.31 -6.26 -0.51
CA PRO A 249 -10.33 -4.87 -0.03
C PRO A 249 -10.27 -3.80 -1.14
N ARG A 250 -10.00 -4.14 -2.41
CA ARG A 250 -9.85 -3.16 -3.50
C ARG A 250 -11.10 -2.32 -3.73
N LEU A 251 -12.29 -2.90 -3.60
CA LEU A 251 -13.53 -2.13 -3.68
C LEU A 251 -13.50 -0.92 -2.71
N PHE A 252 -13.11 -1.15 -1.46
CA PHE A 252 -13.02 -0.08 -0.47
C PHE A 252 -11.95 0.95 -0.83
N THR A 253 -10.73 0.51 -1.11
CA THR A 253 -9.61 1.43 -1.36
C THR A 253 -9.81 2.23 -2.63
N ALA A 254 -10.35 1.65 -3.71
CA ALA A 254 -10.61 2.36 -4.95
C ALA A 254 -11.56 3.55 -4.75
N TYR A 255 -12.63 3.40 -3.97
CA TYR A 255 -13.54 4.50 -3.67
C TYR A 255 -12.91 5.52 -2.72
N ALA A 256 -12.29 5.08 -1.61
CA ALA A 256 -11.65 5.99 -0.66
C ALA A 256 -10.55 6.84 -1.31
N GLU A 257 -9.69 6.22 -2.13
CA GLU A 257 -8.59 6.89 -2.84
C GLU A 257 -9.08 7.95 -3.85
N THR A 258 -10.33 7.87 -4.31
CA THR A 258 -10.88 8.82 -5.29
C THR A 258 -11.09 10.21 -4.68
N VAL A 259 -11.37 10.28 -3.36
CA VAL A 259 -11.57 11.57 -2.66
C VAL A 259 -10.31 12.12 -2.01
N PHE A 260 -9.26 11.31 -1.84
CA PHE A 260 -7.99 11.73 -1.23
C PHE A 260 -7.35 12.98 -1.88
N PRO A 261 -7.36 13.18 -3.22
CA PRO A 261 -6.83 14.42 -3.79
C PRO A 261 -7.58 15.67 -3.31
N ILE A 262 -8.89 15.55 -3.06
CA ILE A 262 -9.71 16.67 -2.57
C ILE A 262 -9.37 16.93 -1.09
N ASN A 263 -9.23 15.87 -0.29
CA ASN A 263 -9.04 16.00 1.15
C ASN A 263 -7.60 16.37 1.55
N PHE A 264 -6.60 15.97 0.75
CA PHE A 264 -5.18 16.06 1.14
C PHE A 264 -4.29 16.87 0.20
N PHE A 265 -4.67 17.08 -1.07
CA PHE A 265 -3.80 17.78 -2.04
C PHE A 265 -4.21 19.24 -2.28
N ILE A 266 -5.32 19.68 -1.68
CA ILE A 266 -5.71 21.09 -1.63
C ILE A 266 -4.98 21.74 -0.46
N ASP A 267 -4.41 22.92 -0.68
CA ASP A 267 -3.75 23.68 0.39
C ASP A 267 -4.74 23.93 1.53
N GLY A 268 -4.36 23.67 2.77
CA GLY A 268 -5.27 23.69 3.90
C GLY A 268 -5.91 25.04 4.20
N ARG A 269 -5.41 26.13 3.61
CA ARG A 269 -6.03 27.47 3.68
C ARG A 269 -7.17 27.63 2.67
N ASP A 270 -7.20 26.81 1.62
CA ASP A 270 -8.26 26.74 0.62
C ASP A 270 -9.36 25.77 1.07
N LYS A 271 -10.60 26.27 1.18
CA LYS A 271 -11.77 25.51 1.62
C LYS A 271 -12.78 25.23 0.49
N SER A 272 -12.38 25.45 -0.76
CA SER A 272 -13.27 25.36 -1.93
C SER A 272 -13.60 23.92 -2.35
N GLY A 273 -12.79 22.94 -1.93
CA GLY A 273 -12.88 21.57 -2.43
C GLY A 273 -12.54 21.43 -3.92
N GLN A 274 -11.81 22.41 -4.48
CA GLN A 274 -11.42 22.46 -5.89
C GLN A 274 -9.90 22.30 -6.05
N LEU A 275 -9.44 21.10 -6.41
CA LEU A 275 -8.03 20.85 -6.66
C LEU A 275 -7.61 21.36 -8.04
N ASP A 276 -6.58 22.22 -8.06
CA ASP A 276 -5.95 22.67 -9.31
C ASP A 276 -5.21 21.52 -10.00
N LEU A 277 -5.31 21.44 -11.34
CA LEU A 277 -4.73 20.35 -12.11
C LEU A 277 -3.18 20.39 -12.16
N ASN A 278 -2.55 21.56 -12.00
CA ASN A 278 -1.10 21.63 -11.88
C ASN A 278 -0.65 21.09 -10.52
N VAL A 279 -1.39 21.41 -9.45
CA VAL A 279 -1.15 20.84 -8.12
C VAL A 279 -1.35 19.32 -8.15
N ALA A 280 -2.44 18.85 -8.73
CA ALA A 280 -2.69 17.41 -8.92
C ALA A 280 -1.51 16.74 -9.64
N ARG A 281 -1.04 17.30 -10.76
CA ARG A 281 0.11 16.78 -11.50
C ARG A 281 1.38 16.75 -10.65
N GLY A 282 1.62 17.77 -9.82
CA GLY A 282 2.70 17.81 -8.85
C GLY A 282 2.75 16.57 -7.95
N PHE A 283 1.62 16.22 -7.34
CA PHE A 283 1.53 15.01 -6.50
C PHE A 283 1.58 13.71 -7.30
N PHE A 284 0.82 13.62 -8.40
CA PHE A 284 0.66 12.37 -9.15
C PHE A 284 1.90 11.97 -9.96
N GLN A 285 2.60 12.94 -10.55
CA GLN A 285 3.72 12.72 -11.46
C GLN A 285 5.06 13.09 -10.81
N HIS A 286 5.14 14.27 -10.21
CA HIS A 286 6.42 14.82 -9.76
C HIS A 286 6.77 14.44 -8.32
N MET A 287 5.80 13.94 -7.56
CA MET A 287 5.97 13.57 -6.16
C MET A 287 6.41 14.78 -5.31
N THR A 288 5.81 15.95 -5.59
CA THR A 288 6.19 17.24 -4.99
C THR A 288 4.99 17.92 -4.33
N PHE A 289 5.21 18.55 -3.18
CA PHE A 289 4.30 19.57 -2.67
C PHE A 289 4.40 20.86 -3.51
N PRO A 290 3.29 21.61 -3.68
CA PRO A 290 3.35 23.00 -4.14
C PRO A 290 4.24 23.87 -3.25
N ALA A 291 4.80 24.95 -3.79
CA ALA A 291 5.47 25.95 -2.96
C ALA A 291 4.47 26.55 -1.94
N ASP A 292 4.94 26.82 -0.72
CA ASP A 292 4.11 27.34 0.38
C ASP A 292 2.91 26.44 0.75
N PHE A 293 2.96 25.14 0.42
CA PHE A 293 1.85 24.23 0.69
C PHE A 293 1.64 24.01 2.19
N HIS A 294 0.42 24.28 2.64
CA HIS A 294 -0.02 23.99 3.99
C HIS A 294 -0.90 22.74 4.02
N ARG A 295 -0.71 21.86 5.00
CA ARG A 295 -1.59 20.68 5.20
C ARG A 295 -3.02 21.11 5.55
N HIS A 296 -3.97 20.22 5.35
CA HIS A 296 -5.38 20.41 5.71
C HIS A 296 -5.55 20.98 7.14
N ASP A 297 -6.61 21.73 7.42
CA ASP A 297 -6.89 22.25 8.76
C ASP A 297 -7.83 21.29 9.50
N GLY A 298 -7.34 20.62 10.53
CA GLY A 298 -8.02 19.54 11.22
C GLY A 298 -7.78 18.17 10.59
N ALA A 299 -7.88 17.13 11.41
CA ALA A 299 -7.82 15.74 10.96
C ALA A 299 -8.95 15.39 9.97
N ILE A 300 -8.60 14.73 8.87
CA ILE A 300 -9.53 14.39 7.78
C ILE A 300 -9.21 12.99 7.22
N SER A 301 -10.19 12.33 6.62
CA SER A 301 -10.12 10.92 6.19
C SER A 301 -10.58 10.74 4.73
N ASN A 302 -11.75 10.15 4.52
CA ASN A 302 -12.34 9.84 3.21
C ASN A 302 -13.71 10.52 2.99
N GLU A 303 -13.86 11.73 3.50
CA GLU A 303 -15.06 12.56 3.40
C GLU A 303 -15.49 12.70 1.93
N GLY A 304 -16.80 12.54 1.68
CA GLY A 304 -17.37 12.52 0.34
C GLY A 304 -17.39 11.15 -0.33
N VAL A 305 -16.77 10.11 0.23
CA VAL A 305 -16.77 8.75 -0.36
C VAL A 305 -18.20 8.21 -0.57
N ASP A 306 -19.12 8.50 0.34
CA ASP A 306 -20.52 8.07 0.23
C ASP A 306 -21.20 8.68 -1.00
N THR A 307 -20.87 9.93 -1.37
CA THR A 307 -21.38 10.55 -2.58
C THR A 307 -20.87 9.83 -3.82
N VAL A 308 -19.57 9.51 -3.87
CA VAL A 308 -18.96 8.77 -5.00
C VAL A 308 -19.62 7.40 -5.16
N PHE A 309 -19.80 6.67 -4.04
CA PHE A 309 -20.42 5.34 -4.06
C PHE A 309 -21.90 5.36 -4.38
N ASN A 310 -22.69 6.19 -3.71
CA ASN A 310 -24.15 6.18 -3.83
C ASN A 310 -24.65 6.69 -5.20
N THR A 311 -23.83 7.46 -5.92
CA THR A 311 -24.21 7.96 -7.26
C THR A 311 -24.11 6.86 -8.32
N HIS A 312 -23.05 6.05 -8.28
CA HIS A 312 -22.82 4.93 -9.21
C HIS A 312 -22.44 3.67 -8.43
N PRO A 313 -23.39 2.99 -7.77
CA PRO A 313 -23.10 1.86 -6.91
C PRO A 313 -22.61 0.65 -7.72
N ILE A 314 -21.52 0.05 -7.27
CA ILE A 314 -20.93 -1.15 -7.88
C ILE A 314 -21.08 -2.33 -6.92
N VAL A 315 -21.55 -3.46 -7.46
CA VAL A 315 -21.56 -4.75 -6.77
C VAL A 315 -20.16 -5.38 -6.88
N PRO A 316 -19.55 -5.86 -5.78
CA PRO A 316 -18.24 -6.48 -5.86
C PRO A 316 -18.24 -7.71 -6.78
N GLY A 317 -17.15 -7.92 -7.51
CA GLY A 317 -17.07 -8.98 -8.50
C GLY A 317 -15.84 -8.88 -9.40
N ALA A 318 -15.82 -9.71 -10.44
CA ALA A 318 -14.70 -9.79 -11.38
C ALA A 318 -15.12 -10.27 -12.77
N ASN A 319 -14.38 -9.87 -13.80
CA ASN A 319 -14.45 -10.48 -15.14
C ASN A 319 -14.02 -11.95 -15.08
N GLN A 320 -14.70 -12.79 -15.85
CA GLN A 320 -14.54 -14.25 -15.86
C GLN A 320 -13.59 -14.70 -16.99
N GLY A 321 -12.36 -14.16 -16.99
CA GLY A 321 -11.32 -14.52 -17.96
C GLY A 321 -11.51 -13.95 -19.37
N ARG A 322 -12.51 -13.10 -19.58
CA ARG A 322 -12.74 -12.35 -20.81
C ARG A 322 -13.35 -10.97 -20.49
N VAL A 323 -13.17 -10.01 -21.38
CA VAL A 323 -13.77 -8.68 -21.22
C VAL A 323 -15.30 -8.76 -21.22
N ASN A 324 -15.98 -7.79 -20.60
CA ASN A 324 -17.44 -7.71 -20.51
C ASN A 324 -18.10 -8.98 -19.97
N SER A 325 -17.51 -9.60 -18.94
CA SER A 325 -18.03 -10.84 -18.34
C SER A 325 -18.15 -10.77 -16.83
N TYR A 326 -18.31 -9.57 -16.29
CA TYR A 326 -18.31 -9.31 -14.86
C TYR A 326 -19.39 -10.10 -14.15
N LYS A 327 -18.95 -10.87 -13.16
CA LYS A 327 -19.80 -11.68 -12.31
C LYS A 327 -19.65 -11.19 -10.87
N ALA A 328 -20.78 -10.90 -10.24
CA ALA A 328 -20.81 -10.55 -8.84
C ALA A 328 -20.22 -11.67 -7.98
N ASP A 329 -19.44 -11.29 -6.97
CA ASP A 329 -18.93 -12.17 -5.93
C ASP A 329 -19.73 -11.91 -4.63
N PRO A 330 -20.74 -12.73 -4.32
CA PRO A 330 -21.55 -12.54 -3.11
C PRO A 330 -20.78 -12.83 -1.81
N THR A 331 -19.55 -13.35 -1.90
CA THR A 331 -18.69 -13.60 -0.74
C THR A 331 -17.79 -12.40 -0.40
N SER A 332 -17.69 -11.42 -1.29
CA SER A 332 -16.94 -10.19 -1.04
C SER A 332 -17.79 -9.22 -0.23
N ALA A 333 -17.20 -8.65 0.83
CA ALA A 333 -17.81 -7.56 1.58
C ALA A 333 -18.09 -6.35 0.67
N THR A 334 -19.24 -5.72 0.88
CA THR A 334 -19.63 -4.43 0.31
C THR A 334 -19.07 -3.26 1.16
N LEU A 335 -19.20 -2.02 0.68
CA LEU A 335 -18.76 -0.83 1.43
C LEU A 335 -19.55 -0.63 2.74
N SER A 336 -20.79 -1.12 2.81
CA SER A 336 -21.66 -1.04 3.99
C SER A 336 -21.43 -2.17 5.01
N GLU A 337 -20.47 -3.06 4.76
CA GLU A 337 -20.19 -4.24 5.61
C GLU A 337 -18.77 -4.20 6.18
N PRO A 338 -18.42 -3.19 6.98
CA PRO A 338 -17.06 -2.99 7.49
C PRO A 338 -16.53 -4.18 8.29
N CYS A 339 -17.39 -4.83 9.09
CA CYS A 339 -16.99 -6.00 9.86
C CYS A 339 -16.79 -7.24 9.00
N THR A 340 -17.61 -7.46 7.98
CA THR A 340 -17.38 -8.54 7.01
C THR A 340 -16.08 -8.32 6.24
N ARG A 341 -15.77 -7.06 5.88
CA ARG A 341 -14.48 -6.70 5.26
C ARG A 341 -13.31 -7.03 6.19
N TYR A 342 -13.38 -6.60 7.46
CA TYR A 342 -12.36 -6.90 8.47
C TYR A 342 -12.16 -8.41 8.67
N THR A 343 -13.23 -9.16 8.94
CA THR A 343 -13.12 -10.60 9.20
C THR A 343 -12.64 -11.37 7.98
N THR A 344 -13.14 -11.05 6.79
CA THR A 344 -12.68 -11.68 5.54
C THR A 344 -11.21 -11.37 5.28
N PHE A 345 -10.78 -10.13 5.49
CA PHE A 345 -9.37 -9.76 5.33
C PHE A 345 -8.48 -10.60 6.26
N VAL A 346 -8.82 -10.71 7.54
CA VAL A 346 -8.01 -11.44 8.52
C VAL A 346 -8.08 -12.96 8.31
N GLU A 347 -9.28 -13.52 8.12
CA GLU A 347 -9.47 -14.97 8.09
C GLU A 347 -9.24 -15.60 6.72
N ARG A 348 -9.32 -14.83 5.63
CA ARG A 348 -9.06 -15.32 4.28
C ARG A 348 -7.72 -14.83 3.76
N ASN A 349 -7.51 -13.51 3.69
CA ASN A 349 -6.34 -12.94 3.02
C ASN A 349 -5.07 -13.10 3.87
N ILE A 350 -5.12 -12.84 5.18
CA ILE A 350 -3.93 -13.02 6.04
C ILE A 350 -3.61 -14.51 6.26
N LYS A 351 -4.63 -15.35 6.50
CA LYS A 351 -4.42 -16.81 6.60
C LYS A 351 -3.90 -17.43 5.31
N SER A 352 -4.30 -16.93 4.13
CA SER A 352 -3.79 -17.48 2.87
C SER A 352 -2.31 -17.19 2.70
N LEU A 353 -1.83 -16.00 3.09
CA LEU A 353 -0.41 -15.64 3.04
C LEU A 353 0.41 -16.35 4.11
N TYR A 354 -0.15 -16.52 5.31
CA TYR A 354 0.50 -17.12 6.46
C TYR A 354 -0.35 -18.28 7.00
N PRO A 355 -0.34 -19.46 6.36
CA PRO A 355 -1.23 -20.56 6.75
C PRO A 355 -0.87 -21.19 8.10
N ASN A 356 0.42 -21.33 8.40
CA ASN A 356 0.92 -21.98 9.62
C ASN A 356 2.14 -21.25 10.23
N PRO A 357 2.00 -19.97 10.61
CA PRO A 357 3.10 -19.21 11.21
C PRO A 357 3.42 -19.74 12.61
N THR A 358 4.70 -19.73 12.99
CA THR A 358 5.16 -20.08 14.34
C THR A 358 6.27 -19.14 14.80
N GLY A 359 6.68 -19.30 16.07
CA GLY A 359 7.76 -18.51 16.67
C GLY A 359 7.53 -17.00 16.53
N VAL A 360 8.60 -16.27 16.21
CA VAL A 360 8.58 -14.80 16.09
C VAL A 360 7.66 -14.31 14.97
N LEU A 361 7.45 -15.09 13.89
CA LEU A 361 6.53 -14.71 12.82
C LEU A 361 5.08 -14.70 13.31
N LYS A 362 4.67 -15.72 14.09
CA LYS A 362 3.34 -15.76 14.71
C LYS A 362 3.15 -14.61 15.69
N GLU A 363 4.15 -14.35 16.53
CA GLU A 363 4.11 -13.23 17.48
C GLU A 363 3.94 -11.89 16.75
N ALA A 364 4.76 -11.63 15.73
CA ALA A 364 4.68 -10.42 14.92
C ALA A 364 3.32 -10.23 14.25
N LEU A 365 2.75 -11.30 13.68
CA LEU A 365 1.44 -11.28 13.04
C LEU A 365 0.34 -10.96 14.05
N ASN A 366 0.34 -11.61 15.22
CA ASN A 366 -0.66 -11.37 16.25
C ASN A 366 -0.63 -9.92 16.77
N VAL A 367 0.57 -9.34 16.95
CA VAL A 367 0.72 -7.93 17.36
C VAL A 367 0.17 -6.98 16.30
N ASN A 368 0.54 -7.15 15.02
CA ASN A 368 0.04 -6.29 13.95
C ASN A 368 -1.48 -6.47 13.71
N LEU A 369 -2.02 -7.68 13.88
CA LEU A 369 -3.45 -7.95 13.81
C LEU A 369 -4.22 -7.29 14.96
N GLN A 370 -3.64 -7.23 16.16
CA GLN A 370 -4.21 -6.44 17.26
C GLN A 370 -4.25 -4.96 16.89
N PHE A 371 -3.17 -4.41 16.36
CA PHE A 371 -3.14 -2.99 15.96
C PHE A 371 -4.13 -2.65 14.85
N LEU A 372 -4.33 -3.56 13.89
CA LEU A 372 -5.38 -3.43 12.88
C LEU A 372 -6.77 -3.43 13.53
N PHE A 373 -7.04 -4.36 14.44
CA PHE A 373 -8.32 -4.44 15.14
C PHE A 373 -8.60 -3.18 15.97
N ASP A 374 -7.61 -2.70 16.72
CA ASP A 374 -7.73 -1.48 17.53
C ASP A 374 -8.07 -0.27 16.64
N ALA A 375 -7.50 -0.19 15.42
CA ALA A 375 -7.82 0.86 14.46
C ALA A 375 -9.25 0.73 13.91
N THR A 376 -9.70 -0.50 13.62
CA THR A 376 -11.08 -0.80 13.21
C THR A 376 -12.09 -0.35 14.27
N VAL A 377 -11.85 -0.66 15.55
CA VAL A 377 -12.74 -0.22 16.64
C VAL A 377 -12.68 1.29 16.84
N ALA A 378 -11.49 1.90 16.76
CA ALA A 378 -11.33 3.35 16.89
C ALA A 378 -12.04 4.14 15.79
N ALA A 379 -12.15 3.58 14.57
CA ALA A 379 -12.94 4.13 13.48
C ALA A 379 -14.47 4.02 13.70
N GLY A 380 -14.92 3.54 14.87
CA GLY A 380 -16.33 3.40 15.22
C GLY A 380 -16.98 2.13 14.67
N GLU A 381 -16.21 1.21 14.10
CA GLU A 381 -16.73 -0.07 13.61
C GLU A 381 -16.86 -1.05 14.78
N ASN A 382 -18.09 -1.42 15.14
CA ASN A 382 -18.39 -2.35 16.26
C ASN A 382 -18.11 -3.82 15.89
N CYS A 383 -16.92 -4.10 15.36
CA CYS A 383 -16.52 -5.43 14.92
C CYS A 383 -15.99 -6.26 16.09
N VAL A 384 -16.12 -7.58 15.98
CA VAL A 384 -15.57 -8.54 16.95
C VAL A 384 -14.19 -8.98 16.47
N GLN A 385 -13.20 -8.99 17.38
CA GLN A 385 -11.86 -9.44 17.04
C GLN A 385 -11.85 -10.93 16.68
N VAL A 386 -11.17 -11.26 15.59
CA VAL A 386 -10.88 -12.63 15.16
C VAL A 386 -9.40 -12.94 15.39
N PHE A 387 -9.10 -14.21 15.70
CA PHE A 387 -7.77 -14.66 16.10
C PHE A 387 -7.30 -15.78 15.18
N PRO A 388 -6.82 -15.47 13.95
CA PRO A 388 -6.53 -16.48 12.94
C PRO A 388 -5.46 -17.50 13.38
N PHE A 389 -4.61 -17.12 14.33
CA PHE A 389 -3.50 -17.94 14.84
C PHE A 389 -3.63 -18.28 16.34
N GLY A 390 -4.82 -18.10 16.92
CA GLY A 390 -5.05 -18.24 18.37
C GLY A 390 -4.72 -16.97 19.16
N ARG A 391 -5.14 -16.97 20.44
CA ARG A 391 -4.93 -15.87 21.39
C ARG A 391 -3.55 -15.91 22.02
#